data_AF-A0A2G6YD53-F1
#
_entry.id   AF-A0A2G6YD53-F1
#
_cell.length_a   1.000
_cell.length_b   1.000
_cell.length_c   1.000
_cell.angle_alpha   90.00
_cell.angle_beta   90.00
_cell.angle_gamma   90.00
#
_symmetry.space_group_name_H-M   'P 1'
#
loop_
_entity.id
_entity.type
_entity.pdbx_description
1 polymer ?
#
loop_
_entity_poly.entity_id
_entity_poly.type
_entity_poly.pdbx_seq_one_letter_code
_entity_poly.pdbx_strand_id
1 'polypeptide(L)'
;MQINTNTSTWAFPGGGTAAAAADSSVSRGDTLVGGNTSTAAQPGVLLAQADTHNPSASSQNGNNGTPAQSANTTPFWGAGTVPAPNALTALRQAERDRTDPLRLGVNEVYRDAITLASDRTGYPRATIAAVISAEAGPLRGKRLDEATNQRFYGELHPQLDPKAKLGKADAAEWKAVRSELSATWDPQSYNTTSKAGGLTQFLESTWIESATKPGSYVNQQAKSLGLVNDANQVVDRAGLLDLRFDATTSIVAAAELDKGYFTQLSARTKDDGTPLVPADLPADQKAQYIYLVHHEGAGGAAQILKGTLTDARAEGLLQNHVADADKRQAMIDAREGSAAKAYTAYLWQYIEQRIVPANFR
;
A
#
# COMPACT_ATOMS: atom_id res chain seq x y z
N MET A 1 -23.24 -10.79 6.18
CA MET A 1 -23.17 -9.38 6.66
C MET A 1 -22.26 -8.65 5.68
N GLN A 2 -22.82 -7.83 4.80
CA GLN A 2 -22.07 -7.10 3.77
C GLN A 2 -21.55 -5.82 4.43
N ILE A 3 -20.24 -5.74 4.67
CA ILE A 3 -19.60 -4.56 5.27
C ILE A 3 -18.98 -3.78 4.12
N ASN A 4 -19.34 -2.50 3.99
CA ASN A 4 -18.67 -1.57 3.09
C ASN A 4 -17.23 -1.39 3.58
N THR A 5 -16.25 -1.76 2.77
CA THR A 5 -14.83 -1.43 3.00
C THR A 5 -14.61 0.05 2.65
N ASN A 6 -15.25 0.96 3.39
CA ASN A 6 -14.86 2.37 3.42
C ASN A 6 -13.53 2.45 4.15
N THR A 7 -12.44 2.40 3.40
CA THR A 7 -11.11 2.67 3.93
C THR A 7 -11.06 4.13 4.41
N SER A 8 -10.55 4.35 5.61
CA SER A 8 -10.55 5.64 6.29
C SER A 8 -9.85 6.72 5.48
N THR A 9 -10.35 7.95 5.53
CA THR A 9 -9.66 9.16 5.04
C THR A 9 -8.57 9.60 6.02
N TRP A 10 -7.32 9.72 5.57
CA TRP A 10 -6.26 10.39 6.32
C TRP A 10 -5.50 11.39 5.44
N ALA A 11 -5.74 12.68 5.71
CA ALA A 11 -4.78 13.75 5.46
C ALA A 11 -4.10 14.06 6.80
N PHE A 12 -2.78 13.98 6.85
CA PHE A 12 -2.01 14.51 7.98
C PHE A 12 -2.09 16.04 7.94
N PRO A 13 -2.41 16.75 9.04
CA PRO A 13 -2.09 18.16 9.14
C PRO A 13 -0.57 18.28 9.26
N GLY A 14 0.05 18.83 8.22
CA GLY A 14 1.44 19.24 8.24
C GLY A 14 1.70 20.21 9.40
N GLY A 15 2.86 20.07 10.03
CA GLY A 15 3.31 20.97 11.08
C GLY A 15 3.37 22.41 10.57
N GLY A 16 2.46 23.25 11.08
CA GLY A 16 2.47 24.69 10.94
C GLY A 16 2.81 25.31 12.29
N THR A 17 3.89 26.07 12.30
CA THR A 17 4.36 26.90 13.42
C THR A 17 3.26 27.80 13.98
N ALA A 18 3.17 27.86 15.30
CA ALA A 18 2.27 28.77 16.01
C ALA A 18 2.58 30.23 15.66
N ALA A 19 1.64 30.89 14.97
CA ALA A 19 1.59 32.34 14.88
C ALA A 19 0.67 32.85 16.00
N ALA A 20 1.24 33.66 16.89
CA ALA A 20 0.55 34.31 17.98
C ALA A 20 -0.56 35.24 17.45
N ALA A 21 -1.69 35.23 18.15
CA ALA A 21 -2.81 36.12 17.92
C ALA A 21 -2.39 37.58 18.13
N ALA A 22 -2.61 38.43 17.12
CA ALA A 22 -2.59 39.87 17.27
C ALA A 22 -3.99 40.31 17.74
N ASP A 23 -4.09 40.69 19.02
CA ASP A 23 -5.21 41.44 19.55
C ASP A 23 -4.96 42.94 19.33
N SER A 24 -5.92 43.59 18.68
CA SER A 24 -5.92 45.00 18.34
C SER A 24 -6.60 45.79 19.45
N SER A 25 -5.82 46.50 20.27
CA SER A 25 -6.35 47.60 21.08
C SER A 25 -5.47 48.85 20.97
N VAL A 26 -6.13 49.91 20.56
CA VAL A 26 -5.65 51.29 20.42
C VAL A 26 -5.64 51.94 21.80
N SER A 27 -4.54 52.58 22.21
CA SER A 27 -4.56 53.84 22.96
C SER A 27 -3.20 54.53 23.03
N ARG A 28 -3.27 55.86 22.94
CA ARG A 28 -2.21 56.90 22.88
C ARG A 28 -1.36 57.01 24.16
N GLY A 29 -0.14 57.54 24.00
CA GLY A 29 0.57 58.25 25.07
C GLY A 29 2.08 58.43 24.85
N ASP A 30 2.46 59.49 24.14
CA ASP A 30 3.59 60.42 24.37
C ASP A 30 5.05 59.95 24.64
N THR A 31 5.89 60.32 23.66
CA THR A 31 7.14 61.13 23.72
C THR A 31 8.35 60.70 24.58
N LEU A 32 9.49 60.38 23.93
CA LEU A 32 10.65 61.30 23.70
C LEU A 32 11.92 60.53 23.23
N VAL A 33 12.41 60.95 22.04
CA VAL A 33 13.81 61.29 21.66
C VAL A 33 14.94 60.26 21.80
N GLY A 34 15.61 60.00 20.66
CA GLY A 34 17.07 59.88 20.64
C GLY A 34 17.70 59.09 19.48
N GLY A 35 18.00 59.77 18.36
CA GLY A 35 19.15 59.59 17.44
C GLY A 35 19.36 58.22 16.74
N ASN A 36 19.25 58.08 15.41
CA ASN A 36 20.04 58.60 14.27
C ASN A 36 20.81 57.45 13.57
N THR A 37 20.46 57.22 12.29
CA THR A 37 21.29 56.78 11.12
C THR A 37 22.14 55.51 11.22
N SER A 38 22.37 54.68 10.19
CA SER A 38 21.86 54.45 8.84
C SER A 38 22.61 53.19 8.34
N THR A 39 22.01 52.48 7.38
CA THR A 39 22.66 51.69 6.31
C THR A 39 23.57 50.49 6.64
N ALA A 40 23.02 49.32 6.31
CA ALA A 40 23.50 48.36 5.29
C ALA A 40 24.85 47.62 5.45
N ALA A 41 24.78 46.40 4.89
CA ALA A 41 25.85 45.50 4.48
C ALA A 41 26.40 44.52 5.53
N GLN A 42 26.23 43.24 5.19
CA GLN A 42 26.95 42.10 5.75
C GLN A 42 28.46 42.24 5.57
N PRO A 43 29.23 41.53 6.41
CA PRO A 43 30.37 40.73 5.98
C PRO A 43 30.12 39.25 6.35
N GLY A 44 30.57 38.23 5.62
CA GLY A 44 31.91 37.97 5.10
C GLY A 44 32.23 36.51 5.51
N VAL A 45 32.19 35.53 4.59
CA VAL A 45 33.29 35.04 3.74
C VAL A 45 34.37 34.27 4.51
N LEU A 46 34.57 32.99 4.14
CA LEU A 46 35.84 32.35 3.73
C LEU A 46 35.53 30.87 3.41
N LEU A 47 35.34 30.44 2.17
CA LEU A 47 36.30 30.20 1.06
C LEU A 47 37.38 29.13 1.34
N ALA A 48 37.30 28.03 0.59
CA ALA A 48 38.45 27.46 -0.13
C ALA A 48 37.95 26.68 -1.37
N GLN A 49 38.16 27.30 -2.53
CA GLN A 49 38.13 26.75 -3.90
C GLN A 49 39.48 26.07 -4.19
N ALA A 50 39.51 24.89 -4.83
CA ALA A 50 39.56 24.60 -6.28
C ALA A 50 40.99 24.60 -6.87
N ASP A 51 41.26 23.61 -7.74
CA ASP A 51 41.85 23.73 -9.08
C ASP A 51 42.24 22.33 -9.59
N THR A 52 41.56 21.76 -10.59
CA THR A 52 41.80 21.85 -12.05
C THR A 52 43.20 21.47 -12.51
N HIS A 53 43.32 20.45 -13.38
CA HIS A 53 43.85 20.53 -14.77
C HIS A 53 44.10 19.15 -15.40
N ASN A 54 43.70 19.03 -16.67
CA ASN A 54 44.04 17.98 -17.65
C ASN A 54 45.30 18.42 -18.43
N PRO A 55 46.15 17.49 -18.95
CA PRO A 55 46.15 17.31 -20.42
C PRO A 55 46.47 15.89 -20.95
N SER A 56 45.80 15.55 -22.05
CA SER A 56 46.19 14.89 -23.32
C SER A 56 47.34 13.85 -23.45
N ALA A 57 46.94 12.62 -23.82
CA ALA A 57 47.42 11.69 -24.89
C ALA A 57 48.93 11.40 -25.15
N SER A 58 49.33 10.12 -25.07
CA SER A 58 49.57 9.23 -26.25
C SER A 58 50.29 7.90 -25.93
N SER A 59 49.84 6.83 -26.60
CA SER A 59 50.61 5.71 -27.21
C SER A 59 51.09 4.47 -26.41
N GLN A 60 50.54 3.31 -26.84
CA GLN A 60 51.08 1.93 -26.92
C GLN A 60 51.18 1.08 -25.63
N ASN A 61 51.00 -0.23 -25.62
CA ASN A 61 50.38 -1.26 -26.47
C ASN A 61 50.51 -2.55 -25.63
N GLY A 62 49.47 -3.37 -25.50
CA GLY A 62 49.54 -4.59 -24.69
C GLY A 62 48.25 -5.38 -24.65
N ASN A 63 48.01 -6.15 -25.72
CA ASN A 63 46.92 -7.11 -25.88
C ASN A 63 46.87 -8.19 -24.79
N ASN A 64 45.68 -8.39 -24.23
CA ASN A 64 45.00 -9.67 -23.89
C ASN A 64 43.73 -9.26 -23.13
N GLY A 65 42.48 -9.54 -23.50
CA GLY A 65 41.91 -10.50 -24.43
C GLY A 65 40.62 -11.03 -23.79
N THR A 66 39.51 -10.27 -23.83
CA THR A 66 38.12 -10.77 -23.68
C THR A 66 37.11 -9.62 -23.88
N PRO A 67 36.01 -9.80 -24.63
CA PRO A 67 35.14 -8.68 -25.01
C PRO A 67 34.16 -8.31 -23.90
N ALA A 68 34.08 -7.00 -23.61
CA ALA A 68 32.99 -6.42 -22.85
C ALA A 68 31.72 -6.41 -23.70
N GLN A 69 30.62 -6.94 -23.15
CA GLN A 69 29.27 -6.54 -23.53
C GLN A 69 28.53 -6.08 -22.29
N SER A 70 28.40 -4.76 -22.21
CA SER A 70 27.29 -4.06 -21.58
C SER A 70 25.97 -4.54 -22.19
N ALA A 71 25.08 -5.06 -21.37
CA ALA A 71 23.62 -4.97 -21.54
C ALA A 71 22.95 -5.47 -20.25
N ASN A 72 22.63 -4.51 -19.40
CA ASN A 72 21.63 -4.68 -18.36
C ASN A 72 20.27 -4.67 -19.09
N THR A 73 19.69 -5.85 -19.35
CA THR A 73 18.35 -5.99 -19.91
C THR A 73 17.52 -6.91 -19.03
N THR A 74 16.84 -6.31 -18.06
CA THR A 74 15.55 -6.80 -17.58
C THR A 74 14.58 -6.90 -18.76
N PRO A 75 13.87 -8.03 -18.97
CA PRO A 75 12.89 -8.10 -20.04
C PRO A 75 11.67 -7.25 -19.67
N PHE A 76 11.43 -6.24 -20.47
CA PHE A 76 10.16 -5.54 -20.59
C PHE A 76 9.11 -6.54 -21.09
N TRP A 77 8.18 -6.95 -20.22
CA TRP A 77 7.02 -7.75 -20.63
C TRP A 77 5.95 -6.84 -21.24
N GLY A 78 6.17 -6.48 -22.50
CA GLY A 78 5.14 -6.03 -23.41
C GLY A 78 4.40 -7.24 -24.00
N ALA A 79 3.08 -7.15 -24.02
CA ALA A 79 2.09 -7.99 -24.72
C ALA A 79 2.58 -9.20 -25.55
N GLY A 80 2.15 -10.40 -25.13
CA GLY A 80 1.70 -11.47 -26.03
C GLY A 80 2.77 -12.36 -26.68
N THR A 81 3.19 -13.43 -25.99
CA THR A 81 3.33 -14.80 -26.55
C THR A 81 3.64 -15.82 -25.44
N VAL A 82 2.90 -16.92 -25.38
CA VAL A 82 2.99 -18.00 -24.38
C VAL A 82 4.12 -18.98 -24.76
N PRO A 83 5.01 -19.42 -23.86
CA PRO A 83 5.98 -20.47 -24.14
C PRO A 83 5.34 -21.88 -24.14
N ALA A 84 5.87 -22.76 -24.99
CA ALA A 84 5.37 -24.11 -25.31
C ALA A 84 5.30 -25.10 -24.10
N PRO A 85 4.50 -26.19 -24.20
CA PRO A 85 3.86 -26.90 -23.07
C PRO A 85 4.74 -27.76 -22.14
N ASN A 86 6.06 -27.65 -22.16
CA ASN A 86 6.96 -28.59 -21.47
C ASN A 86 7.97 -27.93 -20.51
N ALA A 87 7.95 -26.60 -20.38
CA ALA A 87 8.66 -25.90 -19.29
C ALA A 87 7.82 -25.86 -17.98
N LEU A 88 6.49 -25.83 -18.12
CA LEU A 88 5.56 -25.69 -16.99
C LEU A 88 5.46 -26.96 -16.12
N THR A 89 5.76 -28.13 -16.68
CA THR A 89 5.76 -29.39 -15.93
C THR A 89 7.06 -29.55 -15.13
N ALA A 90 8.21 -29.16 -15.69
CA ALA A 90 9.49 -29.16 -14.98
C ALA A 90 9.55 -28.11 -13.84
N LEU A 91 8.96 -26.92 -14.05
CA LEU A 91 8.79 -25.92 -12.99
C LEU A 91 7.86 -26.41 -11.88
N ARG A 92 6.69 -26.98 -12.24
CA ARG A 92 5.75 -27.55 -11.25
C ARG A 92 6.33 -28.73 -10.47
N GLN A 93 7.28 -29.49 -11.01
CA GLN A 93 8.00 -30.52 -10.27
C GLN A 93 9.03 -29.92 -9.29
N ALA A 94 9.76 -28.88 -9.69
CA ALA A 94 10.70 -28.16 -8.82
C ALA A 94 10.00 -27.33 -7.71
N GLU A 95 8.76 -26.90 -7.97
CA GLU A 95 7.89 -26.19 -7.01
C GLU A 95 7.30 -27.12 -5.95
N ARG A 96 7.08 -28.40 -6.27
CA ARG A 96 6.66 -29.43 -5.30
C ARG A 96 7.73 -29.73 -4.24
N ASP A 97 8.99 -29.43 -4.52
CA ASP A 97 10.12 -29.67 -3.62
C ASP A 97 10.55 -28.42 -2.81
N ARG A 98 9.84 -27.27 -2.94
CA ARG A 98 10.13 -26.03 -2.20
C ARG A 98 9.32 -25.95 -0.90
N THR A 99 10.00 -25.67 0.21
CA THR A 99 9.48 -25.48 1.58
C THR A 99 8.59 -24.23 1.76
N ASP A 100 7.92 -23.76 0.71
CA ASP A 100 7.06 -22.59 0.72
C ASP A 100 5.58 -23.00 0.64
N PRO A 101 4.85 -22.99 1.77
CA PRO A 101 3.47 -23.46 1.82
C PRO A 101 2.45 -22.49 1.20
N LEU A 102 2.85 -21.36 0.60
CA LEU A 102 1.89 -20.33 0.16
C LEU A 102 0.82 -20.89 -0.81
N ARG A 103 -0.46 -20.81 -0.42
CA ARG A 103 -1.63 -21.20 -1.23
C ARG A 103 -2.50 -20.00 -1.55
N LEU A 104 -2.61 -19.61 -2.83
CA LEU A 104 -3.40 -18.45 -3.27
C LEU A 104 -4.68 -18.83 -4.04
N GLY A 105 -4.80 -20.09 -4.47
CA GLY A 105 -5.95 -20.54 -5.27
C GLY A 105 -6.07 -19.75 -6.56
N VAL A 106 -7.23 -19.16 -6.85
CA VAL A 106 -7.47 -18.32 -8.04
C VAL A 106 -6.58 -17.07 -8.09
N ASN A 107 -5.99 -16.67 -6.95
CA ASN A 107 -5.12 -15.51 -6.82
C ASN A 107 -3.63 -15.83 -7.07
N GLU A 108 -3.33 -17.01 -7.61
CA GLU A 108 -1.97 -17.47 -7.91
C GLU A 108 -1.19 -16.53 -8.82
N VAL A 109 -1.88 -15.78 -9.68
CA VAL A 109 -1.31 -14.74 -10.54
C VAL A 109 -0.52 -13.67 -9.76
N TYR A 110 -0.78 -13.50 -8.45
CA TYR A 110 -0.10 -12.53 -7.60
C TYR A 110 1.10 -13.10 -6.82
N ARG A 111 1.48 -14.38 -7.03
CA ARG A 111 2.59 -15.01 -6.28
C ARG A 111 3.89 -14.23 -6.39
N ASP A 112 4.25 -13.78 -7.59
CA ASP A 112 5.53 -13.09 -7.82
C ASP A 112 5.55 -11.72 -7.13
N ALA A 113 4.46 -10.98 -7.19
CA ALA A 113 4.31 -9.70 -6.50
C ALA A 113 4.40 -9.87 -4.97
N ILE A 114 3.74 -10.91 -4.42
CA ILE A 114 3.80 -11.23 -2.99
C ILE A 114 5.20 -11.68 -2.57
N THR A 115 5.88 -12.44 -3.42
CA THR A 115 7.27 -12.88 -3.17
C THR A 115 8.20 -11.69 -3.16
N LEU A 116 8.09 -10.78 -4.14
CA LEU A 116 8.86 -9.54 -4.16
C LEU A 116 8.60 -8.67 -2.92
N ALA A 117 7.34 -8.52 -2.51
CA ALA A 117 6.98 -7.80 -1.29
C ALA A 117 7.58 -8.44 -0.04
N SER A 118 7.57 -9.78 0.03
CA SER A 118 8.20 -10.56 1.10
C SER A 118 9.71 -10.34 1.15
N ASP A 119 10.40 -10.41 0.01
CA ASP A 119 11.85 -10.21 -0.07
C ASP A 119 12.27 -8.81 0.37
N ARG A 120 11.49 -7.79 0.03
CA ARG A 120 11.79 -6.39 0.40
C ARG A 120 11.53 -6.08 1.87
N THR A 121 10.56 -6.75 2.47
CA THR A 121 10.08 -6.41 3.82
C THR A 121 10.55 -7.40 4.88
N GLY A 122 10.82 -8.65 4.51
CA GLY A 122 10.98 -9.77 5.42
C GLY A 122 9.67 -10.29 6.00
N TYR A 123 8.51 -9.80 5.55
CA TYR A 123 7.21 -10.31 6.00
C TYR A 123 6.88 -11.64 5.34
N PRO A 124 6.28 -12.60 6.08
CA PRO A 124 5.84 -13.86 5.49
C PRO A 124 4.83 -13.61 4.37
N ARG A 125 4.96 -14.36 3.27
CA ARG A 125 4.05 -14.25 2.11
C ARG A 125 2.59 -14.45 2.48
N ALA A 126 2.31 -15.40 3.39
CA ALA A 126 0.97 -15.64 3.91
C ALA A 126 0.39 -14.45 4.69
N THR A 127 1.24 -13.67 5.38
CA THR A 127 0.83 -12.42 6.04
C THR A 127 0.44 -11.36 5.01
N ILE A 128 1.26 -11.18 3.97
CA ILE A 128 0.97 -10.24 2.89
C ILE A 128 -0.33 -10.63 2.16
N ALA A 129 -0.50 -11.92 1.86
CA ALA A 129 -1.73 -12.45 1.26
C ALA A 129 -2.97 -12.20 2.13
N ALA A 130 -2.86 -12.36 3.45
CA ALA A 130 -3.96 -12.08 4.37
C ALA A 130 -4.36 -10.60 4.40
N VAL A 131 -3.39 -9.67 4.36
CA VAL A 131 -3.66 -8.23 4.25
C VAL A 131 -4.36 -7.91 2.92
N ILE A 132 -3.84 -8.39 1.79
CA ILE A 132 -4.47 -8.19 0.48
C ILE A 132 -5.89 -8.75 0.46
N SER A 133 -6.10 -9.96 1.00
CA SER A 133 -7.42 -10.59 1.05
C SER A 133 -8.44 -9.84 1.90
N ALA A 134 -7.99 -9.03 2.86
CA ALA A 134 -8.86 -8.19 3.67
C ALA A 134 -9.25 -6.89 2.96
N GLU A 135 -8.36 -6.35 2.12
CA GLU A 135 -8.54 -5.06 1.43
C GLU A 135 -9.14 -5.18 0.03
N ALA A 136 -8.69 -6.18 -0.74
CA ALA A 136 -9.03 -6.29 -2.15
C ALA A 136 -10.52 -6.57 -2.35
N GLY A 137 -11.15 -5.76 -3.21
CA GLY A 137 -12.46 -6.10 -3.76
C GLY A 137 -12.37 -7.36 -4.63
N PRO A 138 -13.35 -8.27 -4.58
CA PRO A 138 -13.41 -9.38 -5.53
C PRO A 138 -13.81 -8.90 -6.92
N LEU A 139 -13.50 -9.68 -7.96
CA LEU A 139 -14.04 -9.45 -9.30
C LEU A 139 -15.59 -9.47 -9.27
N ARG A 140 -16.19 -8.44 -9.87
CA ARG A 140 -17.65 -8.26 -9.97
C ARG A 140 -18.04 -7.68 -11.33
N GLY A 141 -19.33 -7.82 -11.65
CA GLY A 141 -19.95 -7.20 -12.83
C GLY A 141 -19.22 -7.54 -14.13
N LYS A 142 -19.05 -6.52 -14.99
CA LYS A 142 -18.45 -6.68 -16.32
C LYS A 142 -17.05 -7.31 -16.28
N ARG A 143 -16.19 -6.92 -15.34
CA ARG A 143 -14.84 -7.47 -15.23
C ARG A 143 -14.85 -8.96 -14.90
N LEU A 144 -15.77 -9.41 -14.04
CA LEU A 144 -15.95 -10.84 -13.78
C LEU A 144 -16.46 -11.57 -15.03
N ASP A 145 -17.41 -10.98 -15.74
CA ASP A 145 -17.98 -11.59 -16.95
C ASP A 145 -16.93 -11.66 -18.08
N GLU A 146 -16.09 -10.63 -18.24
CA GLU A 146 -14.96 -10.60 -19.18
C GLU A 146 -13.92 -11.66 -18.84
N ALA A 147 -13.48 -11.74 -17.57
CA ALA A 147 -12.55 -12.78 -17.12
C ALA A 147 -13.13 -14.19 -17.30
N THR A 148 -14.41 -14.37 -17.00
CA THR A 148 -15.11 -15.64 -17.20
C THR A 148 -15.16 -16.01 -18.68
N ASN A 149 -15.49 -15.07 -19.55
CA ASN A 149 -15.54 -15.31 -20.99
C ASN A 149 -14.16 -15.60 -21.57
N GLN A 150 -13.13 -14.89 -21.13
CA GLN A 150 -11.75 -15.15 -21.53
C GLN A 150 -11.33 -16.57 -21.13
N ARG A 151 -11.59 -16.99 -19.89
CA ARG A 151 -11.26 -18.34 -19.44
C ARG A 151 -12.09 -19.40 -20.17
N PHE A 152 -13.41 -19.20 -20.26
CA PHE A 152 -14.31 -20.18 -20.81
C PHE A 152 -14.19 -20.30 -22.33
N TYR A 153 -14.36 -19.21 -23.07
CA TYR A 153 -14.30 -19.23 -24.54
C TYR A 153 -12.87 -19.12 -25.06
N GLY A 154 -11.99 -18.36 -24.41
CA GLY A 154 -10.63 -18.15 -24.93
C GLY A 154 -9.69 -19.32 -24.66
N GLU A 155 -9.85 -20.03 -23.55
CA GLU A 155 -8.89 -21.05 -23.09
C GLU A 155 -9.47 -22.45 -23.07
N LEU A 156 -10.65 -22.65 -22.47
CA LEU A 156 -11.25 -23.98 -22.29
C LEU A 156 -12.01 -24.46 -23.52
N HIS A 157 -12.74 -23.54 -24.19
CA HIS A 157 -13.63 -23.85 -25.31
C HIS A 157 -13.45 -22.88 -26.50
N PRO A 158 -12.24 -22.77 -27.09
CA PRO A 158 -11.96 -21.88 -28.23
C PRO A 158 -12.80 -22.15 -29.48
N GLN A 159 -13.41 -23.32 -29.57
CA GLN A 159 -14.28 -23.73 -30.67
C GLN A 159 -15.72 -23.17 -30.56
N LEU A 160 -16.14 -22.68 -29.39
CA LEU A 160 -17.51 -22.19 -29.19
C LEU A 160 -17.62 -20.72 -29.58
N ASP A 161 -18.72 -20.35 -30.25
CA ASP A 161 -19.04 -18.95 -30.55
C ASP A 161 -19.59 -18.24 -29.30
N PRO A 162 -18.92 -17.19 -28.77
CA PRO A 162 -19.39 -16.44 -27.60
C PRO A 162 -20.78 -15.80 -27.76
N LYS A 163 -21.26 -15.64 -29.00
CA LYS A 163 -22.59 -15.09 -29.30
C LYS A 163 -23.67 -16.16 -29.40
N ALA A 164 -23.30 -17.42 -29.54
CA ALA A 164 -24.24 -18.52 -29.62
C ALA A 164 -24.82 -18.84 -28.24
N LYS A 165 -26.05 -19.38 -28.22
CA LYS A 165 -26.68 -19.85 -26.99
C LYS A 165 -25.98 -21.13 -26.52
N LEU A 166 -25.43 -21.11 -25.31
CA LEU A 166 -24.82 -22.29 -24.70
C LEU A 166 -25.84 -23.41 -24.48
N GLY A 167 -25.36 -24.65 -24.69
CA GLY A 167 -26.06 -25.85 -24.24
C GLY A 167 -26.12 -25.93 -22.72
N LYS A 168 -26.94 -26.83 -22.18
CA LYS A 168 -27.13 -26.97 -20.73
C LYS A 168 -25.83 -27.28 -19.98
N ALA A 169 -24.98 -28.14 -20.54
CA ALA A 169 -23.70 -28.53 -19.94
C ALA A 169 -22.71 -27.37 -19.91
N ASP A 170 -22.48 -26.76 -21.08
CA ASP A 170 -21.59 -25.60 -21.22
C ASP A 170 -22.03 -24.42 -20.35
N ALA A 171 -23.34 -24.18 -20.24
CA ALA A 171 -23.88 -23.14 -19.36
C ALA A 171 -23.65 -23.44 -17.86
N ALA A 172 -23.59 -24.72 -17.47
CA ALA A 172 -23.27 -25.11 -16.10
C ALA A 172 -21.78 -24.92 -15.81
N GLU A 173 -20.92 -25.29 -16.75
CA GLU A 173 -19.46 -25.09 -16.64
C GLU A 173 -19.09 -23.60 -16.62
N TRP A 174 -19.67 -22.78 -17.50
CA TRP A 174 -19.47 -21.32 -17.49
C TRP A 174 -19.85 -20.71 -16.13
N LYS A 175 -20.95 -21.16 -15.51
CA LYS A 175 -21.35 -20.73 -14.17
C LYS A 175 -20.36 -21.17 -13.09
N ALA A 176 -19.78 -22.37 -13.23
CA ALA A 176 -18.77 -22.86 -12.31
C ALA A 176 -17.48 -22.02 -12.41
N VAL A 177 -16.99 -21.77 -13.63
CA VAL A 177 -15.84 -20.87 -13.89
C VAL A 177 -16.11 -19.49 -13.31
N ARG A 178 -17.30 -18.93 -13.54
CA ARG A 178 -17.67 -17.63 -12.99
C ARG A 178 -17.67 -17.62 -11.47
N SER A 179 -18.18 -18.68 -10.85
CA SER A 179 -18.22 -18.82 -9.39
C SER A 179 -16.80 -18.85 -8.81
N GLU A 180 -15.90 -19.61 -9.43
CA GLU A 180 -14.49 -19.69 -9.05
C GLU A 180 -13.81 -18.31 -9.18
N LEU A 181 -13.90 -17.68 -10.35
CA LEU A 181 -13.26 -16.38 -10.62
C LEU A 181 -13.83 -15.24 -9.78
N SER A 182 -15.03 -15.39 -9.22
CA SER A 182 -15.62 -14.38 -8.33
C SER A 182 -14.86 -14.19 -7.01
N ALA A 183 -13.92 -15.07 -6.68
CA ALA A 183 -13.00 -14.94 -5.54
C ALA A 183 -11.65 -14.27 -5.90
N THR A 184 -11.44 -13.94 -7.18
CA THR A 184 -10.22 -13.26 -7.64
C THR A 184 -10.17 -11.84 -7.10
N TRP A 185 -9.04 -11.43 -6.54
CA TRP A 185 -8.78 -10.08 -6.12
C TRP A 185 -8.70 -9.15 -7.33
N ASP A 186 -9.47 -8.07 -7.30
CA ASP A 186 -9.60 -7.12 -8.39
C ASP A 186 -8.60 -5.97 -8.23
N PRO A 187 -7.56 -5.86 -9.08
CA PRO A 187 -6.60 -4.77 -8.98
C PRO A 187 -7.22 -3.43 -9.35
N GLN A 188 -8.40 -3.43 -9.96
CA GLN A 188 -9.21 -2.25 -10.27
C GLN A 188 -10.31 -2.00 -9.21
N SER A 189 -10.18 -2.60 -8.03
CA SER A 189 -11.01 -2.26 -6.87
C SER A 189 -10.86 -0.78 -6.53
N TYR A 190 -12.00 -0.12 -6.29
CA TYR A 190 -12.05 1.29 -5.97
C TYR A 190 -13.21 1.61 -5.03
N ASN A 191 -12.91 2.32 -3.94
CA ASN A 191 -13.92 2.82 -3.02
C ASN A 191 -14.34 4.24 -3.43
N THR A 192 -15.62 4.43 -3.73
CA THR A 192 -16.15 5.73 -4.20
C THR A 192 -16.30 6.78 -3.11
N THR A 193 -16.39 6.37 -1.84
CA THR A 193 -16.49 7.25 -0.67
C THR A 193 -15.10 7.76 -0.26
N SER A 194 -14.15 6.86 -0.02
CA SER A 194 -12.80 7.18 0.46
C SER A 194 -11.78 7.49 -0.61
N LYS A 195 -12.10 7.18 -1.88
CA LYS A 195 -11.20 7.33 -3.04
C LYS A 195 -9.96 6.43 -2.98
N ALA A 196 -10.00 5.39 -2.15
CA ALA A 196 -8.99 4.35 -2.13
C ALA A 196 -9.09 3.43 -3.35
N GLY A 197 -7.94 2.99 -3.87
CA GLY A 197 -7.91 2.10 -5.03
C GLY A 197 -6.76 1.11 -5.01
N GLY A 198 -6.89 0.08 -5.84
CA GLY A 198 -5.91 -1.00 -5.98
C GLY A 198 -6.20 -2.19 -5.07
N LEU A 199 -5.34 -3.21 -5.16
CA LEU A 199 -5.44 -4.44 -4.36
C LEU A 199 -5.34 -4.19 -2.85
N THR A 200 -4.74 -3.08 -2.45
CA THR A 200 -4.50 -2.73 -1.05
C THR A 200 -5.10 -1.38 -0.67
N GLN A 201 -6.07 -0.89 -1.45
CA GLN A 201 -6.92 0.25 -1.11
C GLN A 201 -6.16 1.51 -0.65
N PHE A 202 -5.08 1.88 -1.34
CA PHE A 202 -4.30 3.07 -1.02
C PHE A 202 -5.11 4.35 -1.19
N LEU A 203 -5.03 5.25 -0.21
CA LEU A 203 -5.46 6.65 -0.36
C LEU A 203 -4.48 7.43 -1.22
N GLU A 204 -4.97 8.55 -1.76
CA GLU A 204 -4.19 9.45 -2.60
C GLU A 204 -3.00 10.08 -1.85
N SER A 205 -3.23 10.63 -0.65
CA SER A 205 -2.20 11.24 0.19
C SER A 205 -1.09 10.25 0.53
N THR A 206 -1.46 9.08 1.05
CA THR A 206 -0.53 8.02 1.44
C THR A 206 0.26 7.47 0.25
N TRP A 207 -0.37 7.38 -0.92
CA TRP A 207 0.31 6.95 -2.13
C TRP A 207 1.35 7.96 -2.61
N ILE A 208 1.01 9.24 -2.61
CA ILE A 208 1.94 10.32 -2.97
C ILE A 208 3.12 10.35 -1.98
N GLU A 209 2.85 10.20 -0.68
CA GLU A 209 3.91 10.10 0.33
C GLU A 209 4.84 8.90 0.04
N SER A 210 4.26 7.74 -0.27
CA SER A 210 5.04 6.54 -0.62
C SER A 210 5.88 6.75 -1.89
N ALA A 211 5.31 7.40 -2.91
CA ALA A 211 5.95 7.67 -4.19
C ALA A 211 7.06 8.73 -4.13
N THR A 212 7.01 9.62 -3.14
CA THR A 212 8.01 10.68 -2.95
C THR A 212 9.06 10.30 -1.90
N LYS A 213 8.87 9.18 -1.19
CA LYS A 213 9.86 8.62 -0.26
C LYS A 213 11.03 7.98 -1.03
N PRO A 214 12.27 8.51 -0.91
CA PRO A 214 13.42 7.94 -1.59
C PRO A 214 13.64 6.47 -1.23
N GLY A 215 13.88 5.65 -2.25
CA GLY A 215 14.19 4.22 -2.09
C GLY A 215 12.99 3.30 -1.92
N SER A 216 11.76 3.81 -1.76
CA SER A 216 10.56 2.97 -1.80
C SER A 216 10.37 2.35 -3.19
N TYR A 217 9.69 1.22 -3.27
CA TYR A 217 9.39 0.59 -4.55
C TYR A 217 8.52 1.49 -5.44
N VAL A 218 7.52 2.16 -4.86
CA VAL A 218 6.67 3.12 -5.60
C VAL A 218 7.48 4.27 -6.17
N ASN A 219 8.44 4.81 -5.42
CA ASN A 219 9.31 5.88 -5.91
C ASN A 219 10.18 5.41 -7.09
N GLN A 220 10.72 4.19 -7.01
CA GLN A 220 11.49 3.59 -8.11
C GLN A 220 10.64 3.42 -9.37
N GLN A 221 9.43 2.87 -9.24
CA GLN A 221 8.53 2.69 -10.37
C GLN A 221 8.05 4.02 -10.93
N ALA A 222 7.63 4.95 -10.07
CA ALA A 222 7.17 6.27 -10.48
C ALA A 222 8.26 7.06 -11.22
N LYS A 223 9.53 6.96 -10.80
CA LYS A 223 10.67 7.55 -11.52
C LYS A 223 10.88 6.90 -12.88
N SER A 224 10.84 5.56 -12.96
CA SER A 224 11.02 4.84 -14.21
C SER A 224 9.96 5.20 -15.28
N LEU A 225 8.77 5.60 -14.81
CA LEU A 225 7.64 6.01 -15.65
C LEU A 225 7.59 7.53 -15.89
N GLY A 226 8.53 8.31 -15.34
CA GLY A 226 8.52 9.78 -15.45
C GLY A 226 7.43 10.48 -14.65
N LEU A 227 6.76 9.78 -13.72
CA LEU A 227 5.69 10.31 -12.88
C LEU A 227 6.23 11.12 -11.69
N VAL A 228 7.46 10.81 -11.27
CA VAL A 228 8.22 11.50 -10.23
C VAL A 228 9.62 11.82 -10.77
N ASN A 229 10.13 13.03 -10.53
CA ASN A 229 11.47 13.44 -10.99
C ASN A 229 12.59 12.98 -10.03
N ASP A 230 13.84 13.23 -10.41
CA ASP A 230 15.02 12.86 -9.61
C ASP A 230 15.03 13.49 -8.21
N ALA A 231 14.47 14.70 -8.09
CA ALA A 231 14.26 15.42 -6.83
C ALA A 231 13.11 14.88 -5.97
N ASN A 232 12.49 13.76 -6.37
CA ASN A 232 11.33 13.13 -5.72
C ASN A 232 10.08 14.01 -5.67
N GLN A 233 9.90 14.86 -6.67
CA GLN A 233 8.70 15.67 -6.84
C GLN A 233 7.77 15.02 -7.86
N VAL A 234 6.46 15.05 -7.58
CA VAL A 234 5.43 14.53 -8.50
C VAL A 234 5.38 15.43 -9.74
N VAL A 235 5.54 14.82 -10.93
CA VAL A 235 5.49 15.48 -12.24
C VAL A 235 4.16 15.18 -12.94
N ASP A 236 3.71 13.92 -12.88
CA ASP A 236 2.40 13.50 -13.37
C ASP A 236 1.59 12.88 -12.23
N ARG A 237 0.68 13.69 -11.68
CA ARG A 237 -0.16 13.28 -10.57
C ARG A 237 -1.23 12.27 -10.99
N ALA A 238 -1.77 12.37 -12.20
CA ALA A 238 -2.83 11.46 -12.65
C ALA A 238 -2.24 10.07 -12.91
N GLY A 239 -1.18 10.00 -13.71
CA GLY A 239 -0.45 8.75 -13.94
C GLY A 239 0.09 8.13 -12.67
N LEU A 240 0.54 8.94 -11.70
CA LEU A 240 0.94 8.44 -10.39
C LEU A 240 -0.22 7.76 -9.65
N LEU A 241 -1.41 8.33 -9.68
CA LEU A 241 -2.57 7.74 -8.99
C LEU A 241 -3.08 6.47 -9.67
N ASP A 242 -2.96 6.38 -10.99
CA ASP A 242 -3.30 5.18 -11.76
C ASP A 242 -2.35 4.02 -11.45
N LEU A 243 -1.09 4.30 -11.08
CA LEU A 243 -0.13 3.27 -10.67
C LEU A 243 -0.58 2.46 -9.44
N ARG A 244 -1.55 2.95 -8.65
CA ARG A 244 -2.15 2.17 -7.55
C ARG A 244 -2.88 0.91 -8.01
N PHE A 245 -3.33 0.90 -9.27
CA PHE A 245 -4.04 -0.22 -9.87
C PHE A 245 -3.09 -1.21 -10.59
N ASP A 246 -1.78 -0.93 -10.64
CA ASP A 246 -0.78 -1.93 -10.97
C ASP A 246 -0.64 -2.90 -9.79
N ALA A 247 -0.94 -4.18 -10.01
CA ALA A 247 -1.02 -5.18 -8.94
C ALA A 247 0.30 -5.30 -8.17
N THR A 248 1.42 -5.38 -8.88
CA THR A 248 2.75 -5.55 -8.27
C THR A 248 3.11 -4.33 -7.43
N THR A 249 2.95 -3.13 -7.98
CA THR A 249 3.27 -1.88 -7.27
C THR A 249 2.37 -1.70 -6.06
N SER A 250 1.07 -1.97 -6.17
CA SER A 250 0.12 -1.91 -5.05
C SER A 250 0.54 -2.84 -3.89
N ILE A 251 0.81 -4.11 -4.19
CA ILE A 251 1.18 -5.13 -3.19
C ILE A 251 2.50 -4.78 -2.49
N VAL A 252 3.53 -4.44 -3.25
CA VAL A 252 4.86 -4.13 -2.69
C VAL A 252 4.81 -2.84 -1.88
N ALA A 253 4.10 -1.82 -2.37
CA ALA A 253 3.93 -0.55 -1.66
C ALA A 253 3.28 -0.75 -0.28
N ALA A 254 2.21 -1.55 -0.22
CA ALA A 254 1.50 -1.80 1.04
C ALA A 254 2.43 -2.47 2.04
N ALA A 255 3.14 -3.53 1.63
CA ALA A 255 4.04 -4.24 2.53
C ALA A 255 5.16 -3.32 3.07
N GLU A 256 5.74 -2.44 2.24
CA GLU A 256 6.76 -1.48 2.68
C GLU A 256 6.20 -0.40 3.62
N LEU A 257 5.01 0.12 3.33
CA LEU A 257 4.33 1.08 4.20
C LEU A 257 4.03 0.45 5.56
N ASP A 258 3.46 -0.74 5.56
CA ASP A 258 3.11 -1.50 6.77
C ASP A 258 4.34 -1.82 7.60
N LYS A 259 5.48 -2.15 6.97
CA LYS A 259 6.76 -2.28 7.66
C LYS A 259 7.20 -1.00 8.35
N GLY A 260 7.07 0.13 7.67
CA GLY A 260 7.35 1.45 8.24
C GLY A 260 6.49 1.74 9.46
N TYR A 261 5.17 1.59 9.35
CA TYR A 261 4.26 1.87 10.46
C TYR A 261 4.37 0.86 11.60
N PHE A 262 4.57 -0.41 11.31
CA PHE A 262 4.76 -1.43 12.35
C PHE A 262 6.05 -1.18 13.14
N THR A 263 7.12 -0.75 12.47
CA THR A 263 8.37 -0.36 13.14
C THR A 263 8.13 0.82 14.08
N GLN A 264 7.40 1.86 13.62
CA GLN A 264 7.04 3.01 14.46
C GLN A 264 6.14 2.61 15.64
N LEU A 265 5.21 1.68 15.46
CA LEU A 265 4.35 1.21 16.54
C LEU A 265 5.12 0.40 17.57
N SER A 266 6.01 -0.50 17.11
CA SER A 266 6.81 -1.37 17.98
C SER A 266 7.79 -0.60 18.87
N ALA A 267 8.19 0.60 18.47
CA ALA A 267 9.03 1.49 19.28
C ALA A 267 8.26 2.26 20.38
N ARG A 268 6.93 2.15 20.45
CA ARG A 268 6.10 2.90 21.39
C ARG A 268 5.75 2.06 22.62
N THR A 269 5.56 2.75 23.75
CA THR A 269 5.11 2.16 25.01
C THR A 269 3.82 2.82 25.51
N LYS A 270 3.15 2.14 26.43
CA LYS A 270 2.17 2.72 27.35
C LYS A 270 2.87 3.65 28.35
N ASP A 271 2.07 4.35 29.14
CA ASP A 271 2.56 5.31 30.14
C ASP A 271 3.30 4.62 31.29
N ASP A 272 3.01 3.33 31.54
CA ASP A 272 3.72 2.47 32.48
C ASP A 272 5.03 1.86 31.91
N GLY A 273 5.41 2.22 30.68
CA GLY A 273 6.60 1.72 30.01
C GLY A 273 6.41 0.38 29.29
N THR A 274 5.24 -0.27 29.38
CA THR A 274 4.97 -1.52 28.67
C THR A 274 4.96 -1.30 27.15
N PRO A 275 5.67 -2.10 26.34
CA PRO A 275 5.61 -2.00 24.88
C PRO A 275 4.19 -2.13 24.33
N LEU A 276 3.84 -1.31 23.32
CA LEU A 276 2.53 -1.45 22.65
C LEU A 276 2.43 -2.72 21.82
N VAL A 277 3.56 -3.20 21.30
CA VAL A 277 3.66 -4.47 20.57
C VAL A 277 4.55 -5.40 21.39
N PRO A 278 4.02 -6.54 21.88
CA PRO A 278 4.84 -7.52 22.59
C PRO A 278 5.98 -8.05 21.68
N ALA A 279 7.18 -8.22 22.25
CA ALA A 279 8.35 -8.66 21.48
C ALA A 279 8.19 -10.10 20.93
N ASP A 280 7.56 -10.97 21.70
CA ASP A 280 7.44 -12.40 21.42
C ASP A 280 6.09 -12.80 20.81
N LEU A 281 5.49 -11.92 19.98
CA LEU A 281 4.24 -12.24 19.31
C LEU A 281 4.39 -13.43 18.36
N PRO A 282 3.50 -14.44 18.43
CA PRO A 282 3.37 -15.44 17.37
C PRO A 282 3.17 -14.78 16.01
N ALA A 283 3.71 -15.39 14.95
CA ALA A 283 3.69 -14.80 13.61
C ALA A 283 2.28 -14.38 13.13
N ASP A 284 1.26 -15.19 13.43
CA ASP A 284 -0.13 -14.91 13.07
C ASP A 284 -0.71 -13.71 13.86
N GLN A 285 -0.35 -13.57 15.14
CA GLN A 285 -0.73 -12.38 15.91
C GLN A 285 0.02 -11.15 15.42
N LYS A 286 1.30 -11.29 15.04
CA LYS A 286 2.05 -10.19 14.44
C LYS A 286 1.38 -9.68 13.16
N ALA A 287 0.81 -10.56 12.34
CA ALA A 287 0.04 -10.19 11.16
C ALA A 287 -1.17 -9.30 11.50
N GLN A 288 -1.84 -9.57 12.62
CA GLN A 288 -2.96 -8.75 13.10
C GLN A 288 -2.52 -7.31 13.45
N TYR A 289 -1.36 -7.14 14.08
CA TYR A 289 -0.79 -5.80 14.34
C TYR A 289 -0.31 -5.10 13.06
N ILE A 290 0.22 -5.86 12.10
CA ILE A 290 0.58 -5.33 10.77
C ILE A 290 -0.67 -4.78 10.09
N TYR A 291 -1.79 -5.51 10.12
CA TYR A 291 -3.05 -5.00 9.59
C TYR A 291 -3.60 -3.81 10.39
N LEU A 292 -3.46 -3.82 11.72
CA LEU A 292 -3.88 -2.69 12.55
C LEU A 292 -3.19 -1.39 12.09
N VAL A 293 -1.88 -1.43 11.83
CA VAL A 293 -1.16 -0.25 11.32
C VAL A 293 -1.44 0.05 9.85
N HIS A 294 -1.78 -0.95 9.05
CA HIS A 294 -2.26 -0.75 7.68
C HIS A 294 -3.53 0.11 7.69
N HIS A 295 -4.48 -0.28 8.54
CA HIS A 295 -5.80 0.35 8.63
C HIS A 295 -5.77 1.72 9.33
N GLU A 296 -5.02 1.85 10.43
CA GLU A 296 -5.04 3.03 11.29
C GLU A 296 -3.84 3.99 11.11
N GLY A 297 -2.81 3.55 10.41
CA GLY A 297 -1.47 4.12 10.53
C GLY A 297 -0.88 3.90 11.94
N ALA A 298 0.42 4.21 12.10
CA ALA A 298 1.11 4.03 13.38
C ALA A 298 0.50 4.87 14.52
N GLY A 299 0.01 6.08 14.22
CA GLY A 299 -0.58 6.98 15.20
C GLY A 299 -1.95 6.51 15.71
N GLY A 300 -2.86 6.13 14.81
CA GLY A 300 -4.17 5.60 15.17
C GLY A 300 -4.06 4.29 15.94
N ALA A 301 -3.23 3.36 15.46
CA ALA A 301 -2.95 2.10 16.14
C ALA A 301 -2.44 2.32 17.57
N ALA A 302 -1.54 3.29 17.77
CA ALA A 302 -1.04 3.62 19.09
C ALA A 302 -2.15 4.18 20.01
N GLN A 303 -3.05 5.02 19.50
CA GLN A 303 -4.17 5.54 20.30
C GLN A 303 -5.12 4.42 20.74
N ILE A 304 -5.39 3.46 19.86
CA ILE A 304 -6.21 2.30 20.17
C ILE A 304 -5.55 1.44 21.26
N LEU A 305 -4.27 1.09 21.09
CA LEU A 305 -3.55 0.24 22.04
C LEU A 305 -3.29 0.90 23.40
N LYS A 306 -3.23 2.24 23.44
CA LYS A 306 -3.14 3.02 24.68
C LYS A 306 -4.49 3.29 25.35
N GLY A 307 -5.59 3.09 24.64
CA GLY A 307 -6.92 3.50 25.12
C GLY A 307 -7.13 5.02 25.14
N THR A 308 -6.40 5.78 24.29
CA THR A 308 -6.50 7.25 24.20
C THR A 308 -7.27 7.71 22.97
N LEU A 309 -7.95 6.80 22.27
CA LEU A 309 -8.88 7.16 21.19
C LEU A 309 -10.08 7.89 21.79
N THR A 310 -10.44 9.06 21.25
CA THR A 310 -11.60 9.82 21.73
C THR A 310 -12.90 9.27 21.16
N ASP A 311 -13.99 9.35 21.92
CA ASP A 311 -15.31 8.89 21.46
C ASP A 311 -15.76 9.63 20.18
N ALA A 312 -15.57 10.96 20.12
CA ALA A 312 -15.92 11.74 18.92
C ALA A 312 -15.19 11.26 17.65
N ARG A 313 -13.90 10.90 17.76
CA ARG A 313 -13.17 10.32 16.63
C ARG A 313 -13.71 8.91 16.31
N ALA A 314 -13.94 8.10 17.34
CA ALA A 314 -14.41 6.73 17.19
C ALA A 314 -15.81 6.63 16.58
N GLU A 315 -16.71 7.58 16.85
CA GLU A 315 -18.03 7.67 16.22
C GLU A 315 -17.92 7.85 14.70
N GLY A 316 -17.05 8.78 14.25
CA GLY A 316 -16.79 8.98 12.83
C GLY A 316 -16.21 7.72 12.17
N LEU A 317 -15.31 7.02 12.86
CA LEU A 317 -14.76 5.74 12.38
C LEU A 317 -15.84 4.66 12.30
N LEU A 318 -16.66 4.49 13.35
CA LEU A 318 -17.78 3.54 13.34
C LEU A 318 -18.78 3.83 12.23
N GLN A 319 -19.09 5.11 11.96
CA GLN A 319 -19.97 5.52 10.87
C GLN A 319 -19.46 5.06 9.50
N ASN A 320 -18.15 5.09 9.28
CA ASN A 320 -17.56 4.63 8.02
C ASN A 320 -17.75 3.12 7.81
N HIS A 321 -17.70 2.32 8.88
CA HIS A 321 -17.71 0.86 8.78
C HIS A 321 -19.09 0.22 9.01
N VAL A 322 -19.96 0.89 9.78
CA VAL A 322 -21.28 0.38 10.14
C VAL A 322 -22.29 1.44 9.71
N ALA A 323 -22.88 1.28 8.52
CA ALA A 323 -23.80 2.27 7.95
C ALA A 323 -25.09 2.44 8.78
N ASP A 324 -25.57 1.37 9.41
CA ASP A 324 -26.77 1.35 10.24
C ASP A 324 -26.56 2.08 11.57
N ALA A 325 -27.33 3.15 11.79
CA ALA A 325 -27.19 4.01 12.97
C ALA A 325 -27.62 3.33 14.27
N ASP A 326 -28.71 2.56 14.25
CA ASP A 326 -29.23 1.86 15.43
C ASP A 326 -28.26 0.76 15.85
N LYS A 327 -27.67 0.06 14.88
CA LYS A 327 -26.63 -0.93 15.15
C LYS A 327 -25.38 -0.27 15.75
N ARG A 328 -24.96 0.89 15.26
CA ARG A 328 -23.85 1.65 15.87
C ARG A 328 -24.17 2.01 17.31
N GLN A 329 -25.36 2.54 17.57
CA GLN A 329 -25.77 2.92 18.93
C GLN A 329 -25.78 1.71 19.86
N ALA A 330 -26.33 0.57 19.42
CA ALA A 330 -26.32 -0.66 20.21
C ALA A 330 -24.89 -1.16 20.54
N MET A 331 -23.93 -0.99 19.61
CA MET A 331 -22.52 -1.32 19.86
C MET A 331 -21.89 -0.41 20.92
N ILE A 332 -22.25 0.88 20.91
CA ILE A 332 -21.80 1.89 21.88
C ILE A 332 -22.39 1.61 23.26
N ASP A 333 -23.69 1.36 23.34
CA ASP A 333 -24.41 1.06 24.59
C ASP A 333 -23.87 -0.22 25.24
N ALA A 334 -23.57 -1.25 24.45
CA ALA A 334 -22.95 -2.50 24.92
C ALA A 334 -21.53 -2.31 25.50
N ARG A 335 -20.94 -1.12 25.34
CA ARG A 335 -19.62 -0.74 25.85
C ARG A 335 -19.69 0.48 26.76
N GLU A 336 -20.74 0.53 27.59
CA GLU A 336 -20.93 1.56 28.63
C GLU A 336 -21.05 2.98 28.03
N GLY A 337 -21.56 3.10 26.81
CA GLY A 337 -21.68 4.38 26.12
C GLY A 337 -20.39 4.88 25.47
N SER A 338 -19.28 4.12 25.50
CA SER A 338 -18.02 4.54 24.88
C SER A 338 -17.90 4.07 23.43
N ALA A 339 -17.93 5.03 22.51
CA ALA A 339 -17.66 4.81 21.10
C ALA A 339 -16.22 4.32 20.85
N ALA A 340 -15.24 4.80 21.62
CA ALA A 340 -13.85 4.35 21.53
C ALA A 340 -13.70 2.86 21.87
N LYS A 341 -14.35 2.39 22.94
CA LYS A 341 -14.38 0.96 23.29
C LYS A 341 -15.13 0.15 22.24
N ALA A 342 -16.27 0.65 21.74
CA ALA A 342 -17.05 -0.01 20.71
C ALA A 342 -16.29 -0.18 19.38
N TYR A 343 -15.65 0.89 18.92
CA TYR A 343 -14.82 0.87 17.72
C TYR A 343 -13.63 -0.07 17.86
N THR A 344 -12.92 0.01 19.00
CA THR A 344 -11.77 -0.86 19.28
C THR A 344 -12.17 -2.34 19.26
N ALA A 345 -13.28 -2.69 19.90
CA ALA A 345 -13.79 -4.06 19.90
C ALA A 345 -14.22 -4.52 18.50
N TYR A 346 -14.89 -3.66 17.74
CA TYR A 346 -15.27 -3.92 16.35
C TYR A 346 -14.05 -4.19 15.47
N LEU A 347 -13.03 -3.34 15.55
CA LEU A 347 -11.83 -3.45 14.74
C LEU A 347 -11.08 -4.75 15.05
N TRP A 348 -10.85 -5.07 16.33
CA TRP A 348 -10.19 -6.33 16.70
C TRP A 348 -10.98 -7.55 16.26
N GLN A 349 -12.30 -7.54 16.41
CA GLN A 349 -13.14 -8.62 15.91
C GLN A 349 -12.98 -8.80 14.39
N TYR A 350 -12.94 -7.71 13.62
CA TYR A 350 -12.69 -7.76 12.18
C TYR A 350 -11.31 -8.33 11.87
N ILE A 351 -10.27 -7.84 12.55
CA ILE A 351 -8.88 -8.26 12.36
C ILE A 351 -8.72 -9.75 12.64
N GLU A 352 -9.24 -10.23 13.77
CA GLU A 352 -9.16 -11.64 14.15
C GLU A 352 -9.87 -12.56 13.14
N GLN A 353 -10.99 -12.10 12.56
CA GLN A 353 -11.75 -12.87 11.57
C GLN A 353 -11.10 -12.87 10.17
N ARG A 354 -10.40 -11.80 9.80
CA ARG A 354 -9.97 -11.57 8.41
C ARG A 354 -8.48 -11.79 8.21
N ILE A 355 -7.68 -11.55 9.24
CA ILE A 355 -6.22 -11.65 9.19
C ILE A 355 -5.80 -12.99 9.76
N VAL A 356 -5.95 -14.01 8.91
CA VAL A 356 -5.65 -15.41 9.22
C VAL A 356 -4.64 -15.95 8.21
N PRO A 357 -3.32 -15.73 8.41
CA PRO A 357 -2.29 -16.23 7.49
C PRO A 357 -2.33 -17.75 7.28
N ALA A 358 -2.88 -18.51 8.23
CA ALA A 358 -3.10 -19.94 8.08
C ALA A 358 -3.98 -20.32 6.88
N ASN A 359 -4.87 -19.43 6.41
CA ASN A 359 -5.69 -19.67 5.21
C ASN A 359 -4.87 -19.72 3.91
N PHE A 360 -3.60 -19.30 3.96
CA PHE A 360 -2.70 -19.22 2.82
C PHE A 360 -1.49 -20.16 2.96
N ARG A 361 -1.59 -21.23 3.77
CA ARG A 361 -0.53 -22.23 4.00
C ARG A 361 -1.00 -23.66 3.70
#